data_AF-A0A1Z8WN95-F1
#
_entry.id   AF-A0A1Z8WN95-F1
#
_cell.length_a   1.000
_cell.length_b   1.000
_cell.length_c   1.000
_cell.angle_alpha   90.00
_cell.angle_beta   90.00
_cell.angle_gamma   90.00
#
_symmetry.space_group_name_H-M   'P 1'
#
loop_
_entity.id
_entity.type
_entity.pdbx_description
1 polymer ?
#
loop_
_entity_poly.entity_id
_entity_poly.type
_entity_poly.pdbx_seq_one_letter_code
_entity_poly.pdbx_strand_id
1 'polypeptide(L)'
;MNRKWITLFLVGLLVCFPLYQLIISLVGMNRTIVIAGGPDGGLYHPIALSLKSALDRSGRKAEVIATDGTIENLKLIAKGEVDFAFVQPGAYQGLMRYEPSLLKESSKKIDVKLLDRVSFVVNLYSQPLHIAVREGSGIRSLKDLKGKRINLGVKLSGDYPMSRLLLESLEIEKGKLHTHFSYPEMTMAFKDDQLDAAFITVGMHASVFQNLAKSGKIYFLSIPNNEALAAMQLQLTPFQVPRGIYQFEGSPVPSSDISTVATGAHLIARKDMNSSIVERVAEELLNTAFLKENKLQELFNNGKEFAKSKPFFPIHEGARMVYEPETRSFFRPEIVEMWENLRSFIVSVCVALFFGYKWFRKRKDRLKDNKIDDYVRRVLEIERQQMHFDIGGSIDDLPKLQDLENRLTKLREECFSDFSGYDLQDEPGTDCFLELCASLSEKINAKMSRFKLGGEIQRLVKVIESEKKSDSA
;
A
#
# COMPACT_ATOMS: atom_id res chain seq x y z
N MET A 1 17.25 -3.50 32.31
CA MET A 1 17.33 -3.98 30.92
C MET A 1 18.56 -3.37 30.26
N ASN A 2 19.47 -4.17 29.70
CA ASN A 2 20.79 -3.69 29.26
C ASN A 2 20.62 -2.66 28.13
N ARG A 3 21.26 -1.48 28.26
CA ARG A 3 21.09 -0.33 27.34
C ARG A 3 21.30 -0.71 25.87
N LYS A 4 22.18 -1.70 25.61
CA LYS A 4 22.46 -2.28 24.28
C LYS A 4 21.26 -2.99 23.64
N TRP A 5 20.45 -3.70 24.42
CA TRP A 5 19.27 -4.41 23.91
C TRP A 5 18.15 -3.45 23.51
N ILE A 6 18.01 -2.33 24.24
CA ILE A 6 17.06 -1.26 23.89
C ILE A 6 17.47 -0.61 22.56
N THR A 7 18.76 -0.35 22.36
CA THR A 7 19.26 0.23 21.11
C THR A 7 19.08 -0.72 19.92
N LEU A 8 19.38 -2.02 20.09
CA LEU A 8 19.16 -3.03 19.07
C LEU A 8 17.68 -3.17 18.70
N PHE A 9 16.79 -3.15 19.69
CA PHE A 9 15.34 -3.22 19.46
C PHE A 9 14.82 -1.99 18.71
N LEU A 10 15.24 -0.78 19.10
CA LEU A 10 14.83 0.46 18.42
C LEU A 10 15.33 0.53 16.99
N VAL A 11 16.58 0.13 16.72
CA VAL A 11 17.14 0.08 15.36
C VAL A 11 16.43 -0.97 14.51
N GLY A 12 16.14 -2.14 15.08
CA GLY A 12 15.35 -3.18 14.41
C GLY A 12 13.96 -2.68 14.00
N LEU A 13 13.24 -2.02 14.91
CA LEU A 13 11.91 -1.48 14.63
C LEU A 13 11.95 -0.42 13.51
N LEU A 14 13.00 0.40 13.48
CA LEU A 14 13.17 1.48 12.50
C LEU A 14 13.51 1.01 11.08
N VAL A 15 14.16 -0.15 10.93
CA VAL A 15 14.48 -0.73 9.62
C VAL A 15 13.38 -1.70 9.18
N CYS A 16 12.89 -2.53 10.10
CA CYS A 16 11.92 -3.57 9.78
C CYS A 16 10.53 -3.00 9.44
N PHE A 17 10.09 -1.91 10.08
CA PHE A 17 8.80 -1.31 9.78
C PHE A 17 8.68 -0.73 8.34
N PRO A 18 9.59 0.14 7.85
CA PRO A 18 9.52 0.62 6.48
C PRO A 18 9.79 -0.48 5.45
N LEU A 19 10.65 -1.45 5.76
CA LEU A 19 10.86 -2.62 4.89
C LEU A 19 9.58 -3.46 4.79
N TYR A 20 8.86 -3.64 5.90
CA TYR A 20 7.56 -4.30 5.94
C TYR A 20 6.51 -3.54 5.12
N GLN A 21 6.45 -2.21 5.22
CA GLN A 21 5.55 -1.38 4.40
C GLN A 21 5.88 -1.46 2.91
N LEU A 22 7.17 -1.45 2.55
CA LEU A 22 7.63 -1.62 1.16
C LEU A 22 7.25 -3.00 0.61
N ILE A 23 7.46 -4.07 1.40
CA ILE A 23 7.08 -5.43 1.03
C ILE A 23 5.56 -5.53 0.85
N ILE A 24 4.74 -4.95 1.74
CA ILE A 24 3.28 -4.91 1.58
C ILE A 24 2.88 -4.20 0.29
N SER A 25 3.49 -3.06 -0.02
CA SER A 25 3.22 -2.30 -1.23
C SER A 25 3.56 -3.12 -2.50
N LEU A 26 4.73 -3.76 -2.52
CA LEU A 26 5.16 -4.63 -3.62
C LEU A 26 4.26 -5.86 -3.79
N VAL A 27 3.85 -6.50 -2.68
CA VAL A 27 2.92 -7.64 -2.69
C VAL A 27 1.53 -7.21 -3.17
N GLY A 28 1.05 -6.03 -2.76
CA GLY A 28 -0.22 -5.47 -3.19
C GLY A 28 -0.29 -5.15 -4.69
N MET A 29 0.83 -4.87 -5.34
CA MET A 29 0.86 -4.65 -6.79
C MET A 29 0.58 -5.91 -7.63
N ASN A 30 0.87 -7.09 -7.07
CA ASN A 30 0.80 -8.36 -7.78
C ASN A 30 -0.49 -9.16 -7.49
N ARG A 31 -1.42 -8.59 -6.72
CA ARG A 31 -2.71 -9.21 -6.40
C ARG A 31 -3.68 -9.06 -7.58
N THR A 32 -4.39 -10.14 -7.91
CA THR A 32 -5.50 -10.12 -8.87
C THR A 32 -6.68 -9.34 -8.28
N ILE A 33 -7.19 -8.37 -9.04
CA ILE A 33 -8.41 -7.62 -8.72
C ILE A 33 -9.62 -8.49 -9.05
N VAL A 34 -10.49 -8.75 -8.09
CA VAL A 34 -11.70 -9.54 -8.35
C VAL A 34 -12.93 -8.63 -8.45
N ILE A 35 -13.69 -8.75 -9.55
CA ILE A 35 -14.87 -7.93 -9.85
C ILE A 35 -16.11 -8.84 -9.86
N ALA A 36 -17.07 -8.56 -8.98
CA ALA A 36 -18.36 -9.23 -9.01
C ALA A 36 -19.27 -8.61 -10.08
N GLY A 37 -19.61 -9.41 -11.09
CA GLY A 37 -20.46 -9.04 -12.22
C GLY A 37 -21.95 -9.11 -11.89
N GLY A 38 -22.71 -9.88 -12.66
CA GLY A 38 -24.13 -10.11 -12.42
C GLY A 38 -24.67 -11.25 -13.27
N PRO A 39 -26.00 -11.41 -13.32
CA PRO A 39 -26.63 -12.57 -13.96
C PRO A 39 -26.59 -12.47 -15.48
N ASP A 40 -26.71 -13.64 -16.11
CA ASP A 40 -26.87 -13.76 -17.56
C ASP A 40 -28.09 -12.98 -18.06
N GLY A 41 -27.93 -12.32 -19.21
CA GLY A 41 -28.96 -11.46 -19.79
C GLY A 41 -28.99 -10.01 -19.25
N GLY A 42 -28.22 -9.74 -18.18
CA GLY A 42 -28.02 -8.39 -17.63
C GLY A 42 -26.82 -7.65 -18.25
N LEU A 43 -26.49 -6.48 -17.68
CA LEU A 43 -25.39 -5.63 -18.14
C LEU A 43 -24.15 -5.64 -17.23
N TYR A 44 -24.26 -6.11 -15.98
CA TYR A 44 -23.12 -6.08 -15.05
C TYR A 44 -21.97 -6.99 -15.49
N HIS A 45 -22.25 -8.22 -15.89
CA HIS A 45 -21.21 -9.16 -16.32
C HIS A 45 -20.43 -8.69 -17.56
N PRO A 46 -21.05 -8.26 -18.69
CA PRO A 46 -20.29 -7.77 -19.83
C PRO A 46 -19.48 -6.50 -19.50
N ILE A 47 -20.02 -5.57 -18.71
CA ILE A 47 -19.27 -4.36 -18.30
C ILE A 47 -18.07 -4.76 -17.41
N ALA A 48 -18.25 -5.72 -16.51
CA ALA A 48 -17.16 -6.25 -15.69
C ALA A 48 -16.04 -6.86 -16.55
N LEU A 49 -16.38 -7.59 -17.61
CA LEU A 49 -15.43 -8.17 -18.56
C LEU A 49 -14.67 -7.10 -19.36
N SER A 50 -15.35 -6.03 -19.79
CA SER A 50 -14.68 -4.88 -20.42
C SER A 50 -13.74 -4.17 -19.44
N LEU A 51 -14.14 -4.00 -18.17
CA LEU A 51 -13.29 -3.42 -17.14
C LEU A 51 -12.07 -4.30 -16.84
N LYS A 52 -12.26 -5.62 -16.73
CA LYS A 52 -11.16 -6.58 -16.64
C LYS A 52 -10.18 -6.42 -17.80
N SER A 53 -10.69 -6.36 -19.02
CA SER A 53 -9.85 -6.22 -20.22
C SER A 53 -9.06 -4.91 -20.23
N ALA A 54 -9.66 -3.82 -19.74
CA ALA A 54 -8.97 -2.54 -19.57
C ALA A 54 -7.87 -2.60 -18.48
N LEU A 55 -8.16 -3.23 -17.35
CA LEU A 55 -7.18 -3.44 -16.28
C LEU A 55 -6.01 -4.30 -16.75
N ASP A 56 -6.27 -5.40 -17.47
CA ASP A 56 -5.25 -6.29 -18.02
C ASP A 56 -4.33 -5.52 -19.00
N ARG A 57 -4.88 -4.67 -19.86
CA ARG A 57 -4.09 -3.79 -20.76
C ARG A 57 -3.23 -2.78 -20.00
N SER A 58 -3.65 -2.36 -18.81
CA SER A 58 -2.87 -1.48 -17.92
C SER A 58 -1.81 -2.22 -17.09
N GLY A 59 -1.66 -3.53 -17.28
CA GLY A 59 -0.72 -4.37 -16.52
C GLY A 59 -1.24 -4.83 -15.16
N ARG A 60 -2.54 -4.70 -14.89
CA ARG A 60 -3.19 -5.14 -13.64
C ARG A 60 -4.05 -6.37 -13.91
N LYS A 61 -3.72 -7.49 -13.29
CA LYS A 61 -4.51 -8.72 -13.41
C LYS A 61 -5.88 -8.51 -12.78
N ALA A 62 -6.93 -8.83 -13.54
CA ALA A 62 -8.29 -8.83 -13.02
C ALA A 62 -9.02 -10.14 -13.35
N GLU A 63 -9.97 -10.51 -12.49
CA GLU A 63 -10.89 -11.64 -12.67
C GLU A 63 -12.32 -11.16 -12.45
N VAL A 64 -13.25 -11.79 -13.17
CA VAL A 64 -14.68 -11.48 -13.08
C VAL A 64 -15.42 -12.72 -12.64
N ILE A 65 -16.26 -12.58 -11.63
CA ILE A 65 -17.15 -13.64 -11.18
C ILE A 65 -18.57 -13.34 -11.64
N ALA A 66 -19.26 -14.35 -12.16
CA ALA A 66 -20.70 -14.29 -12.40
C ALA A 66 -21.43 -14.47 -11.06
N THR A 67 -22.53 -13.75 -10.88
CA THR A 67 -23.32 -13.74 -9.63
C THR A 67 -24.80 -13.61 -9.94
N ASP A 68 -25.65 -13.87 -8.95
CA ASP A 68 -27.10 -13.66 -9.04
C ASP A 68 -27.51 -12.17 -8.97
N GLY A 69 -26.54 -11.27 -8.85
CA GLY A 69 -26.72 -9.82 -8.85
C GLY A 69 -26.52 -9.17 -7.49
N THR A 70 -27.31 -8.13 -7.21
CA THR A 70 -26.99 -7.12 -6.18
C THR A 70 -26.79 -7.67 -4.76
N ILE A 71 -27.64 -8.58 -4.26
CA ILE A 71 -27.53 -9.02 -2.87
C ILE A 71 -26.33 -9.95 -2.68
N GLU A 72 -26.05 -10.81 -3.66
CA GLU A 72 -24.83 -11.62 -3.65
C GLU A 72 -23.58 -10.73 -3.76
N ASN A 73 -23.58 -9.75 -4.65
CA ASN A 73 -22.50 -8.79 -4.81
C ASN A 73 -22.18 -8.03 -3.51
N LEU A 74 -23.21 -7.54 -2.81
CA LEU A 74 -23.06 -6.88 -1.51
C LEU A 74 -22.48 -7.83 -0.45
N LYS A 75 -22.89 -9.10 -0.45
CA LYS A 75 -22.33 -10.11 0.48
C LYS A 75 -20.85 -10.34 0.22
N LEU A 76 -20.47 -10.56 -1.04
CA LEU A 76 -19.09 -10.88 -1.42
C LEU A 76 -18.14 -9.72 -1.10
N ILE A 77 -18.51 -8.49 -1.43
CA ILE A 77 -17.66 -7.32 -1.18
C ILE A 77 -17.56 -6.98 0.31
N ALA A 78 -18.66 -7.12 1.07
CA ALA A 78 -18.67 -6.90 2.52
C ALA A 78 -17.77 -7.91 3.26
N LYS A 79 -17.70 -9.16 2.77
CA LYS A 79 -16.78 -10.19 3.28
C LYS A 79 -15.32 -10.02 2.82
N GLY A 80 -15.08 -9.14 1.85
CA GLY A 80 -13.76 -8.95 1.25
C GLY A 80 -13.35 -10.04 0.26
N GLU A 81 -14.31 -10.84 -0.22
CA GLU A 81 -14.08 -11.91 -1.21
C GLU A 81 -13.91 -11.32 -2.63
N VAL A 82 -14.41 -10.11 -2.87
CA VAL A 82 -14.18 -9.33 -4.09
C VAL A 82 -13.73 -7.91 -3.78
N ASP A 83 -13.08 -7.28 -4.75
CA ASP A 83 -12.55 -5.92 -4.63
C ASP A 83 -13.52 -4.86 -5.17
N PHE A 84 -14.25 -5.19 -6.23
CA PHE A 84 -15.30 -4.36 -6.82
C PHE A 84 -16.58 -5.16 -7.03
N ALA A 85 -17.74 -4.49 -6.99
CA ALA A 85 -19.01 -5.14 -7.24
C ALA A 85 -20.05 -4.16 -7.82
N PHE A 86 -20.93 -4.66 -8.69
CA PHE A 86 -22.06 -3.88 -9.21
C PHE A 86 -23.31 -4.03 -8.34
N VAL A 87 -23.99 -2.94 -8.02
CA VAL A 87 -25.16 -2.95 -7.13
C VAL A 87 -26.24 -1.97 -7.56
N GLN A 88 -27.49 -2.34 -7.35
CA GLN A 88 -28.60 -1.40 -7.29
C GLN A 88 -28.68 -0.78 -5.89
N PRO A 89 -28.65 0.55 -5.75
CA PRO A 89 -28.82 1.22 -4.46
C PRO A 89 -30.20 0.91 -3.86
N GLY A 90 -30.27 0.81 -2.53
CA GLY A 90 -31.52 0.51 -1.81
C GLY A 90 -31.99 -0.95 -1.85
N ALA A 91 -31.41 -1.83 -2.67
CA ALA A 91 -31.85 -3.22 -2.81
C ALA A 91 -31.78 -4.01 -1.49
N TYR A 92 -30.73 -3.80 -0.68
CA TYR A 92 -30.58 -4.46 0.61
C TYR A 92 -31.67 -4.03 1.61
N GLN A 93 -31.94 -2.73 1.76
CA GLN A 93 -33.05 -2.26 2.62
C GLN A 93 -34.41 -2.76 2.11
N GLY A 94 -34.62 -2.78 0.79
CA GLY A 94 -35.82 -3.34 0.20
C GLY A 94 -35.99 -4.83 0.55
N LEU A 95 -34.92 -5.62 0.45
CA LEU A 95 -34.98 -7.04 0.82
C LEU A 95 -35.23 -7.22 2.32
N MET A 96 -34.60 -6.41 3.18
CA MET A 96 -34.89 -6.42 4.63
C MET A 96 -36.36 -6.11 4.93
N ARG A 97 -36.98 -5.21 4.17
CA ARG A 97 -38.40 -4.86 4.34
C ARG A 97 -39.33 -5.98 3.88
N TYR A 98 -39.07 -6.56 2.71
CA TYR A 98 -40.03 -7.46 2.07
C TYR A 98 -39.80 -8.96 2.32
N GLU A 99 -38.55 -9.40 2.52
CA GLU A 99 -38.20 -10.81 2.78
C GLU A 99 -37.03 -10.92 3.79
N PRO A 100 -37.15 -10.42 5.02
CA PRO A 100 -36.08 -10.45 6.02
C PRO A 100 -35.63 -11.87 6.39
N SER A 101 -36.49 -12.88 6.20
CA SER A 101 -36.18 -14.30 6.44
C SER A 101 -35.02 -14.80 5.59
N LEU A 102 -34.91 -14.36 4.33
CA LEU A 102 -33.83 -14.76 3.42
C LEU A 102 -32.45 -14.30 3.90
N LEU A 103 -32.41 -13.19 4.65
CA LEU A 103 -31.19 -12.63 5.24
C LEU A 103 -30.82 -13.29 6.57
N LYS A 104 -31.70 -14.12 7.14
CA LYS A 104 -31.43 -14.89 8.37
C LYS A 104 -30.76 -16.25 8.07
N GLU A 105 -30.90 -16.76 6.85
CA GLU A 105 -30.18 -17.94 6.40
C GLU A 105 -28.67 -17.70 6.42
N SER A 106 -27.91 -18.54 7.11
CA SER A 106 -26.48 -18.33 7.36
C SER A 106 -25.65 -18.14 6.08
N SER A 107 -26.02 -18.81 4.99
CA SER A 107 -25.36 -18.73 3.68
C SER A 107 -25.64 -17.41 2.93
N LYS A 108 -26.71 -16.70 3.28
CA LYS A 108 -27.19 -15.46 2.62
C LYS A 108 -27.13 -14.24 3.54
N LYS A 109 -26.82 -14.44 4.82
CA LYS A 109 -26.69 -13.37 5.80
C LYS A 109 -25.56 -12.42 5.43
N ILE A 110 -25.89 -11.15 5.38
CA ILE A 110 -24.93 -10.04 5.33
C ILE A 110 -24.91 -9.46 6.74
N ASP A 111 -23.74 -9.43 7.37
CA ASP A 111 -23.56 -8.66 8.60
C ASP A 111 -23.57 -7.17 8.22
N VAL A 112 -24.60 -6.44 8.67
CA VAL A 112 -24.80 -5.03 8.36
C VAL A 112 -23.56 -4.20 8.71
N LYS A 113 -22.82 -4.57 9.77
CA LYS A 113 -21.59 -3.86 10.14
C LYS A 113 -20.48 -3.98 9.10
N LEU A 114 -20.52 -5.03 8.26
CA LEU A 114 -19.56 -5.18 7.18
C LEU A 114 -19.87 -4.25 5.99
N LEU A 115 -21.10 -3.72 5.89
CA LEU A 115 -21.43 -2.73 4.87
C LEU A 115 -20.70 -1.39 5.11
N ASP A 116 -20.25 -1.10 6.34
CA ASP A 116 -19.38 0.05 6.66
C ASP A 116 -17.99 -0.03 5.99
N ARG A 117 -17.65 -1.21 5.44
CA ARG A 117 -16.41 -1.49 4.69
C ARG A 117 -16.59 -1.30 3.18
N VAL A 118 -17.73 -0.79 2.74
CA VAL A 118 -18.04 -0.57 1.32
C VAL A 118 -18.00 0.91 1.01
N SER A 119 -17.52 1.26 -0.17
CA SER A 119 -17.50 2.64 -0.66
C SER A 119 -17.98 2.72 -2.10
N PHE A 120 -18.69 3.79 -2.41
CA PHE A 120 -19.17 4.11 -3.74
C PHE A 120 -18.01 4.51 -4.65
N VAL A 121 -17.99 3.99 -5.87
CA VAL A 121 -17.04 4.38 -6.91
C VAL A 121 -17.75 5.23 -7.93
N VAL A 122 -18.70 4.68 -8.69
CA VAL A 122 -19.37 5.40 -9.79
C VAL A 122 -20.82 4.95 -9.98
N ASN A 123 -21.70 5.85 -10.45
CA ASN A 123 -22.99 5.52 -11.03
C ASN A 123 -22.83 5.44 -12.57
N LEU A 124 -23.11 4.27 -13.16
CA LEU A 124 -22.80 4.00 -14.57
C LEU A 124 -23.93 4.31 -15.54
N TYR A 125 -25.17 3.94 -15.20
CA TYR A 125 -26.35 4.08 -16.05
C TYR A 125 -27.63 3.88 -15.22
N SER A 126 -28.76 4.33 -15.76
CA SER A 126 -30.07 4.12 -15.18
C SER A 126 -30.62 2.72 -15.50
N GLN A 127 -31.20 2.09 -14.49
CA GLN A 127 -31.91 0.81 -14.56
C GLN A 127 -33.41 1.08 -14.41
N PRO A 128 -34.12 1.43 -15.50
CA PRO A 128 -35.56 1.62 -15.49
C PRO A 128 -36.32 0.33 -15.16
N LEU A 129 -37.38 0.47 -14.37
CA LEU A 129 -38.34 -0.60 -14.09
C LEU A 129 -39.25 -0.80 -15.30
N HIS A 130 -39.17 -1.98 -15.90
CA HIS A 130 -40.04 -2.41 -16.97
C HIS A 130 -41.10 -3.37 -16.45
N ILE A 131 -42.33 -3.18 -16.93
CA ILE A 131 -43.45 -4.09 -16.70
C ILE A 131 -43.77 -4.72 -18.04
N ALA A 132 -43.10 -5.84 -18.35
CA ALA A 132 -43.37 -6.62 -19.55
C ALA A 132 -44.66 -7.41 -19.35
N VAL A 133 -45.55 -7.35 -20.33
CA VAL A 133 -46.88 -7.97 -20.28
C VAL A 133 -47.07 -8.81 -21.52
N ARG A 134 -47.59 -10.02 -21.33
CA ARG A 134 -47.86 -10.95 -22.42
C ARG A 134 -49.13 -10.53 -23.15
N GLU A 135 -49.10 -10.51 -24.47
CA GLU A 135 -50.29 -10.36 -25.30
C GLU A 135 -51.32 -11.45 -24.99
N GLY A 136 -52.60 -11.08 -24.94
CA GLY A 136 -53.68 -12.02 -24.58
C GLY A 136 -53.79 -12.35 -23.09
N SER A 137 -52.94 -11.80 -22.20
CA SER A 137 -53.06 -11.98 -20.74
C SER A 137 -54.27 -11.24 -20.10
N GLY A 138 -54.85 -10.30 -20.85
CA GLY A 138 -55.95 -9.43 -20.39
C GLY A 138 -55.50 -8.25 -19.53
N ILE A 139 -54.19 -7.99 -19.37
CA ILE A 139 -53.66 -6.93 -18.51
C ILE A 139 -53.54 -5.61 -19.28
N ARG A 140 -54.44 -4.64 -19.11
CA ARG A 140 -54.35 -3.35 -19.85
C ARG A 140 -53.85 -2.19 -19.00
N SER A 141 -53.83 -2.37 -17.69
CA SER A 141 -53.44 -1.37 -16.71
C SER A 141 -52.72 -2.03 -15.53
N LEU A 142 -52.08 -1.22 -14.68
CA LEU A 142 -51.42 -1.72 -13.48
C LEU A 142 -52.39 -2.45 -12.51
N LYS A 143 -53.67 -2.07 -12.49
CA LYS A 143 -54.67 -2.73 -11.63
C LYS A 143 -54.94 -4.17 -12.05
N ASP A 144 -54.80 -4.46 -13.33
CA ASP A 144 -55.07 -5.79 -13.90
C ASP A 144 -53.97 -6.81 -13.55
N LEU A 145 -52.86 -6.36 -12.94
CA LEU A 145 -51.81 -7.23 -12.41
C LEU A 145 -52.31 -8.06 -11.21
N LYS A 146 -53.37 -7.63 -10.53
CA LYS A 146 -53.91 -8.36 -9.38
C LYS A 146 -54.37 -9.76 -9.79
N GLY A 147 -53.83 -10.78 -9.11
CA GLY A 147 -54.19 -12.19 -9.33
C GLY A 147 -53.56 -12.82 -10.59
N LYS A 148 -52.58 -12.17 -11.22
CA LYS A 148 -51.88 -12.68 -12.40
C LYS A 148 -50.61 -13.46 -12.05
N ARG A 149 -50.09 -14.22 -13.02
CA ARG A 149 -48.79 -14.91 -12.91
C ARG A 149 -47.67 -13.93 -13.24
N ILE A 150 -47.08 -13.34 -12.21
CA ILE A 150 -46.08 -12.28 -12.35
C ILE A 150 -44.70 -12.79 -11.91
N ASN A 151 -43.71 -12.68 -12.77
CA ASN A 151 -42.33 -12.87 -12.35
C ASN A 151 -41.83 -11.61 -11.62
N LEU A 152 -41.37 -11.78 -10.38
CA LEU A 152 -40.82 -10.69 -9.55
C LEU A 152 -39.30 -10.64 -9.58
N GLY A 153 -38.66 -11.42 -10.45
CA GLY A 153 -37.21 -11.60 -10.46
C GLY A 153 -36.70 -12.53 -9.36
N VAL A 154 -35.44 -12.92 -9.50
CA VAL A 154 -34.72 -13.76 -8.55
C VAL A 154 -34.67 -13.08 -7.18
N LYS A 155 -34.94 -13.81 -6.10
CA LYS A 155 -35.09 -13.23 -4.75
C LYS A 155 -33.89 -12.43 -4.23
N LEU A 156 -32.68 -12.78 -4.68
CA LEU A 156 -31.42 -12.12 -4.28
C LEU A 156 -30.91 -11.12 -5.33
N SER A 157 -31.67 -10.86 -6.39
CA SER A 157 -31.36 -9.79 -7.33
C SER A 157 -31.89 -8.44 -6.81
N GLY A 158 -31.54 -7.35 -7.49
CA GLY A 158 -32.11 -6.04 -7.22
C GLY A 158 -33.55 -5.87 -7.74
N ASP A 159 -33.96 -6.70 -8.71
CA ASP A 159 -35.31 -6.67 -9.29
C ASP A 159 -36.38 -7.03 -8.28
N TYR A 160 -36.11 -7.97 -7.38
CA TYR A 160 -37.08 -8.44 -6.40
C TYR A 160 -37.57 -7.35 -5.43
N PRO A 161 -36.70 -6.61 -4.71
CA PRO A 161 -37.16 -5.52 -3.86
C PRO A 161 -37.84 -4.39 -4.65
N MET A 162 -37.39 -4.10 -5.88
CA MET A 162 -38.05 -3.12 -6.75
C MET A 162 -39.48 -3.58 -7.14
N SER A 163 -39.61 -4.85 -7.47
CA SER A 163 -40.88 -5.50 -7.80
C SER A 163 -41.86 -5.45 -6.63
N ARG A 164 -41.38 -5.73 -5.42
CA ARG A 164 -42.19 -5.68 -4.20
C ARG A 164 -42.61 -4.26 -3.85
N LEU A 165 -41.74 -3.27 -4.04
CA LEU A 165 -42.08 -1.85 -3.88
C LEU A 165 -43.21 -1.44 -4.84
N LEU A 166 -43.11 -1.81 -6.12
CA LEU A 166 -44.18 -1.51 -7.08
C LEU A 166 -45.50 -2.17 -6.67
N LEU A 167 -45.49 -3.47 -6.32
CA LEU A 167 -46.69 -4.16 -5.86
C LEU A 167 -47.31 -3.50 -4.62
N GLU A 168 -46.50 -3.10 -3.64
CA GLU A 168 -46.96 -2.37 -2.44
C GLU A 168 -47.60 -1.03 -2.81
N SER A 169 -46.98 -0.25 -3.71
CA SER A 169 -47.52 1.03 -4.19
C SER A 169 -48.84 0.91 -4.95
N LEU A 170 -49.14 -0.29 -5.46
CA LEU A 170 -50.38 -0.62 -6.16
C LEU A 170 -51.40 -1.33 -5.26
N GLU A 171 -51.08 -1.51 -3.98
CA GLU A 171 -51.89 -2.27 -3.01
C GLU A 171 -52.16 -3.72 -3.48
N ILE A 172 -51.17 -4.32 -4.18
CA ILE A 172 -51.20 -5.71 -4.63
C ILE A 172 -50.33 -6.56 -3.69
N GLU A 173 -50.96 -7.49 -2.98
CA GLU A 173 -50.25 -8.43 -2.13
C GLU A 173 -49.41 -9.43 -2.94
N LYS A 174 -48.38 -10.02 -2.31
CA LYS A 174 -47.61 -11.10 -2.93
C LYS A 174 -48.49 -12.34 -3.04
N GLY A 175 -48.92 -12.68 -4.25
CA GLY A 175 -49.70 -13.88 -4.53
C GLY A 175 -48.85 -15.16 -4.64
N LYS A 176 -49.49 -16.32 -4.48
CA LYS A 176 -48.89 -17.65 -4.70
C LYS A 176 -48.50 -17.93 -6.16
N LEU A 177 -49.08 -17.17 -7.09
CA LEU A 177 -48.82 -17.29 -8.53
C LEU A 177 -47.57 -16.52 -8.98
N HIS A 178 -46.95 -15.76 -8.07
CA HIS A 178 -45.74 -15.01 -8.39
C HIS A 178 -44.52 -15.93 -8.43
N THR A 179 -43.67 -15.74 -9.43
CA THR A 179 -42.46 -16.55 -9.67
C THR A 179 -41.18 -15.73 -9.51
N HIS A 180 -40.04 -16.43 -9.50
CA HIS A 180 -38.70 -15.88 -9.26
C HIS A 180 -37.67 -16.40 -10.27
N PHE A 181 -38.05 -16.38 -11.53
CA PHE A 181 -37.21 -16.82 -12.65
C PHE A 181 -36.10 -15.82 -12.97
N SER A 182 -34.95 -16.36 -13.37
CA SER A 182 -33.87 -15.64 -14.05
C SER A 182 -34.35 -15.08 -15.39
N TYR A 183 -33.58 -14.19 -16.02
CA TYR A 183 -33.97 -13.62 -17.32
C TYR A 183 -34.17 -14.66 -18.44
N PRO A 184 -33.31 -15.68 -18.59
CA PRO A 184 -33.53 -16.75 -19.58
C PRO A 184 -34.80 -17.57 -19.28
N GLU A 185 -34.98 -17.99 -18.03
CA GLU A 185 -36.17 -18.75 -17.60
C GLU A 185 -37.46 -17.94 -17.79
N MET A 186 -37.44 -16.66 -17.43
CA MET A 186 -38.56 -15.74 -17.60
C MET A 186 -38.93 -15.60 -19.09
N THR A 187 -37.94 -15.43 -19.96
CA THR A 187 -38.18 -15.31 -21.42
C THR A 187 -38.81 -16.58 -21.99
N MET A 188 -38.35 -17.76 -21.57
CA MET A 188 -38.98 -19.03 -21.96
C MET A 188 -40.41 -19.14 -21.42
N ALA A 189 -40.64 -18.77 -20.16
CA ALA A 189 -41.96 -18.81 -19.56
C ALA A 189 -42.96 -17.85 -20.23
N PHE A 190 -42.51 -16.74 -20.82
CA PHE A 190 -43.33 -15.92 -21.72
C PHE A 190 -43.69 -16.64 -23.02
N LYS A 191 -42.71 -17.31 -23.64
CA LYS A 191 -42.90 -18.07 -24.88
C LYS A 191 -43.93 -19.19 -24.72
N ASP A 192 -43.89 -19.85 -23.57
CA ASP A 192 -44.74 -21.00 -23.22
C ASP A 192 -46.07 -20.61 -22.56
N ASP A 193 -46.43 -19.32 -22.57
CA ASP A 193 -47.67 -18.77 -21.97
C ASP A 193 -47.82 -19.10 -20.46
N GLN A 194 -46.71 -19.35 -19.75
CA GLN A 194 -46.65 -19.66 -18.32
C GLN A 194 -46.64 -18.43 -17.41
N LEU A 195 -46.30 -17.26 -17.96
CA LEU A 195 -46.34 -15.96 -17.29
C LEU A 195 -47.32 -15.01 -17.95
N ASP A 196 -47.93 -14.13 -17.17
CA ASP A 196 -48.77 -13.05 -17.68
C ASP A 196 -48.02 -11.72 -17.72
N ALA A 197 -47.11 -11.50 -16.77
CA ALA A 197 -46.23 -10.33 -16.72
C ALA A 197 -44.89 -10.65 -16.05
N ALA A 198 -43.91 -9.77 -16.24
CA ALA A 198 -42.66 -9.76 -15.48
C ALA A 198 -42.22 -8.33 -15.20
N PHE A 199 -41.65 -8.14 -14.02
CA PHE A 199 -40.97 -6.93 -13.65
C PHE A 199 -39.47 -7.12 -13.84
N ILE A 200 -38.84 -6.15 -14.51
CA ILE A 200 -37.44 -6.24 -14.94
C ILE A 200 -36.79 -4.88 -14.66
N THR A 201 -35.71 -4.84 -13.86
CA THR A 201 -35.03 -3.59 -13.50
C THR A 201 -33.59 -3.61 -13.98
N VAL A 202 -33.39 -3.30 -15.25
CA VAL A 202 -32.07 -3.34 -15.90
C VAL A 202 -31.97 -2.23 -16.95
N GLY A 203 -30.75 -1.85 -17.31
CA GLY A 203 -30.52 -0.85 -18.35
C GLY A 203 -31.12 -1.29 -19.69
N MET A 204 -31.62 -0.33 -20.46
CA MET A 204 -32.37 -0.58 -21.71
C MET A 204 -31.57 -1.39 -22.75
N HIS A 205 -30.24 -1.41 -22.69
CA HIS A 205 -29.43 -2.19 -23.63
C HIS A 205 -29.25 -3.67 -23.26
N ALA A 206 -29.86 -4.14 -22.17
CA ALA A 206 -29.78 -5.54 -21.75
C ALA A 206 -30.40 -6.49 -22.79
N SER A 207 -29.78 -7.66 -22.98
CA SER A 207 -30.20 -8.63 -24.01
C SER A 207 -31.56 -9.27 -23.71
N VAL A 208 -32.01 -9.26 -22.45
CA VAL A 208 -33.35 -9.71 -22.06
C VAL A 208 -34.46 -9.02 -22.88
N PHE A 209 -34.33 -7.72 -23.16
CA PHE A 209 -35.35 -6.98 -23.92
C PHE A 209 -35.39 -7.40 -25.39
N GLN A 210 -34.23 -7.68 -26.01
CA GLN A 210 -34.17 -8.20 -27.38
C GLN A 210 -34.81 -9.59 -27.47
N ASN A 211 -34.56 -10.44 -26.47
CA ASN A 211 -35.14 -11.78 -26.43
C ASN A 211 -36.66 -11.74 -26.24
N LEU A 212 -37.16 -10.85 -25.37
CA LEU A 212 -38.59 -10.61 -25.22
C LEU A 212 -39.21 -10.04 -26.50
N ALA A 213 -38.62 -9.02 -27.11
CA ALA A 213 -39.13 -8.43 -28.35
C ALA A 213 -39.25 -9.47 -29.48
N LYS A 214 -38.22 -10.33 -29.65
CA LYS A 214 -38.23 -11.44 -30.62
C LYS A 214 -39.33 -12.48 -30.40
N SER A 215 -39.89 -12.57 -29.19
CA SER A 215 -41.03 -13.46 -28.95
C SER A 215 -42.30 -13.01 -29.68
N GLY A 216 -42.39 -11.72 -30.05
CA GLY A 216 -43.53 -11.13 -30.76
C GLY A 216 -44.84 -11.09 -29.98
N LYS A 217 -44.82 -11.40 -28.67
CA LYS A 217 -46.02 -11.56 -27.83
C LYS A 217 -46.00 -10.66 -26.60
N ILE A 218 -45.33 -9.52 -26.63
CA ILE A 218 -45.16 -8.66 -25.45
C ILE A 218 -45.35 -7.17 -25.74
N TYR A 219 -45.88 -6.47 -24.74
CA TYR A 219 -45.88 -5.01 -24.64
C TYR A 219 -45.47 -4.59 -23.24
N PHE A 220 -45.28 -3.29 -23.04
CA PHE A 220 -44.87 -2.74 -21.75
C PHE A 220 -45.91 -1.76 -21.23
N LEU A 221 -46.12 -1.77 -19.90
CA LEU A 221 -46.96 -0.78 -19.23
C LEU A 221 -46.11 0.39 -18.70
N SER A 222 -46.66 1.59 -18.80
CA SER A 222 -46.18 2.77 -18.07
C SER A 222 -46.64 2.73 -16.61
N ILE A 223 -45.85 3.37 -15.74
CA ILE A 223 -46.23 3.74 -14.39
C ILE A 223 -46.74 5.18 -14.42
N PRO A 224 -48.06 5.40 -14.38
CA PRO A 224 -48.60 6.75 -14.32
C PRO A 224 -48.16 7.42 -13.01
N ASN A 225 -47.86 8.72 -13.05
CA ASN A 225 -47.36 9.48 -11.91
C ASN A 225 -46.09 8.87 -11.29
N ASN A 226 -45.17 8.39 -12.14
CA ASN A 226 -43.88 7.83 -11.73
C ASN A 226 -43.06 8.79 -10.85
N GLU A 227 -43.28 10.11 -10.96
CA GLU A 227 -42.69 11.12 -10.09
C GLU A 227 -43.08 10.93 -8.62
N ALA A 228 -44.33 10.53 -8.34
CA ALA A 228 -44.77 10.26 -6.98
C ALA A 228 -44.03 9.05 -6.39
N LEU A 229 -43.87 7.97 -7.17
CA LEU A 229 -43.11 6.80 -6.76
C LEU A 229 -41.62 7.15 -6.55
N ALA A 230 -41.05 7.97 -7.43
CA ALA A 230 -39.68 8.45 -7.29
C ALA A 230 -39.48 9.33 -6.05
N ALA A 231 -40.46 10.17 -5.71
CA ALA A 231 -40.40 11.03 -4.51
C ALA A 231 -40.44 10.24 -3.19
N MET A 232 -40.99 9.02 -3.20
CA MET A 232 -41.06 8.16 -2.01
C MET A 232 -39.75 7.43 -1.70
N GLN A 233 -38.78 7.42 -2.62
CA GLN A 233 -37.56 6.61 -2.51
C GLN A 233 -36.33 7.38 -2.99
N LEU A 234 -35.35 7.58 -2.12
CA LEU A 234 -34.15 8.39 -2.41
C LEU A 234 -33.38 7.91 -3.65
N GLN A 235 -33.32 6.59 -3.83
CA GLN A 235 -32.60 5.93 -4.91
C GLN A 235 -33.31 6.01 -6.27
N LEU A 236 -34.58 6.44 -6.33
CA LEU A 236 -35.36 6.44 -7.56
C LEU A 236 -35.37 7.80 -8.25
N THR A 237 -35.46 7.79 -9.58
CA THR A 237 -35.71 8.97 -10.41
C THR A 237 -36.81 8.67 -11.42
N PRO A 238 -37.62 9.67 -11.82
CA PRO A 238 -38.45 9.55 -13.01
C PRO A 238 -37.57 9.22 -14.22
N PHE A 239 -38.06 8.37 -15.11
CA PHE A 239 -37.36 7.94 -16.30
C PHE A 239 -38.34 7.69 -17.45
N GLN A 240 -37.91 7.97 -18.69
CA GLN A 240 -38.69 7.71 -19.89
C GLN A 240 -37.93 6.73 -20.79
N VAL A 241 -38.54 5.58 -21.09
CA VAL A 241 -38.01 4.61 -22.06
C VAL A 241 -38.56 4.96 -23.44
N PRO A 242 -37.69 5.22 -24.44
CA PRO A 242 -38.15 5.60 -25.78
C PRO A 242 -38.91 4.49 -26.51
N ARG A 243 -39.94 4.87 -27.25
CA ARG A 243 -40.64 4.03 -28.23
C ARG A 243 -39.67 3.35 -29.18
N GLY A 244 -39.88 2.06 -29.44
CA GLY A 244 -39.15 1.31 -30.47
C GLY A 244 -37.70 0.95 -30.13
N ILE A 245 -37.19 1.27 -28.93
CA ILE A 245 -35.79 1.00 -28.56
C ILE A 245 -35.40 -0.50 -28.61
N TYR A 246 -36.37 -1.41 -28.51
CA TYR A 246 -36.16 -2.87 -28.56
C TYR A 246 -36.46 -3.49 -29.92
N GLN A 247 -37.17 -2.77 -30.80
CA GLN A 247 -37.48 -3.19 -32.16
C GLN A 247 -37.73 -1.96 -33.03
N PHE A 248 -36.75 -1.62 -33.87
CA PHE A 248 -36.79 -0.44 -34.74
C PHE A 248 -37.58 -0.66 -36.03
N GLU A 249 -37.46 -1.85 -36.61
CA GLU A 249 -38.15 -2.22 -37.85
C GLU A 249 -39.47 -2.95 -37.55
N GLY A 250 -40.50 -2.67 -38.36
CA GLY A 250 -41.83 -3.26 -38.18
C GLY A 250 -42.64 -2.59 -37.07
N SER A 251 -43.28 -3.39 -36.21
CA SER A 251 -44.07 -2.86 -35.10
C SER A 251 -43.15 -2.46 -33.95
N PRO A 252 -43.12 -1.19 -33.52
CA PRO A 252 -42.16 -0.74 -32.52
C PRO A 252 -42.44 -1.36 -31.16
N VAL A 253 -41.37 -1.77 -30.48
CA VAL A 253 -41.41 -2.29 -29.10
C VAL A 253 -40.48 -1.44 -28.24
N PRO A 254 -41.00 -0.73 -27.22
CA PRO A 254 -42.41 -0.53 -26.90
C PRO A 254 -43.14 0.30 -27.99
N SER A 255 -44.46 0.19 -28.04
CA SER A 255 -45.31 0.85 -29.06
C SER A 255 -45.49 2.36 -28.84
N SER A 256 -45.20 2.84 -27.63
CA SER A 256 -45.17 4.23 -27.20
C SER A 256 -44.06 4.42 -26.15
N ASP A 257 -43.73 5.66 -25.82
CA ASP A 257 -42.79 5.95 -24.74
C ASP A 257 -43.35 5.43 -23.40
N ILE A 258 -42.49 4.84 -22.58
CA ILE A 258 -42.88 4.32 -21.26
C ILE A 258 -42.44 5.32 -20.19
N SER A 259 -43.40 5.91 -19.47
CA SER A 259 -43.11 6.63 -18.23
C SER A 259 -42.89 5.63 -17.09
N THR A 260 -41.75 5.67 -16.42
CA THR A 260 -41.40 4.74 -15.34
C THR A 260 -40.44 5.38 -14.34
N VAL A 261 -40.00 4.63 -13.34
CA VAL A 261 -38.90 5.00 -12.45
C VAL A 261 -37.64 4.23 -12.81
N ALA A 262 -36.48 4.80 -12.50
CA ALA A 262 -35.19 4.13 -12.61
C ALA A 262 -34.40 4.25 -11.32
N THR A 263 -33.52 3.29 -11.10
CA THR A 263 -32.46 3.33 -10.08
C THR A 263 -31.09 3.37 -10.77
N GLY A 264 -30.05 3.88 -10.10
CA GLY A 264 -28.69 3.85 -10.64
C GLY A 264 -28.08 2.44 -10.63
N ALA A 265 -27.15 2.18 -11.56
CA ALA A 265 -26.23 1.04 -11.52
C ALA A 265 -24.90 1.51 -10.89
N HIS A 266 -24.65 1.17 -9.63
CA HIS A 266 -23.45 1.61 -8.94
C HIS A 266 -22.33 0.57 -9.03
N LEU A 267 -21.10 1.00 -9.29
CA LEU A 267 -19.91 0.26 -8.91
C LEU A 267 -19.51 0.67 -7.50
N ILE A 268 -19.27 -0.32 -6.66
CA ILE A 268 -18.75 -0.15 -5.31
C ILE A 268 -17.41 -0.88 -5.17
N ALA A 269 -16.60 -0.43 -4.22
CA ALA A 269 -15.31 -1.01 -3.86
C ALA A 269 -15.24 -1.30 -2.35
N ARG A 270 -14.29 -2.13 -1.92
CA ARG A 270 -13.94 -2.17 -0.50
C ARG A 270 -13.33 -0.82 -0.10
N LYS A 271 -13.66 -0.36 1.10
CA LYS A 271 -13.22 0.93 1.66
C LYS A 271 -11.71 1.02 1.88
N ASP A 272 -11.05 -0.11 2.09
CA ASP A 272 -9.61 -0.26 2.29
C ASP A 272 -8.85 -0.56 0.98
N MET A 273 -9.51 -0.47 -0.18
CA MET A 273 -8.82 -0.54 -1.46
C MET A 273 -7.86 0.64 -1.62
N ASN A 274 -6.71 0.39 -2.26
CA ASN A 274 -5.74 1.44 -2.51
C ASN A 274 -6.38 2.53 -3.40
N SER A 275 -6.35 3.78 -2.93
CA SER A 275 -6.96 4.94 -3.61
C SER A 275 -6.49 5.09 -5.06
N SER A 276 -5.21 4.87 -5.35
CA SER A 276 -4.69 4.97 -6.71
C SER A 276 -5.21 3.87 -7.66
N ILE A 277 -5.65 2.71 -7.15
CA ILE A 277 -6.34 1.69 -7.96
C ILE A 277 -7.76 2.14 -8.26
N VAL A 278 -8.48 2.62 -7.24
CA VAL A 278 -9.87 3.08 -7.40
C VAL A 278 -9.95 4.32 -8.29
N GLU A 279 -9.00 5.24 -8.18
CA GLU A 279 -8.86 6.40 -9.06
C GLU A 279 -8.73 5.96 -10.52
N ARG A 280 -7.79 5.05 -10.81
CA ARG A 280 -7.60 4.52 -12.18
C ARG A 280 -8.86 3.82 -12.72
N VAL A 281 -9.55 3.05 -11.88
CA VAL A 281 -10.81 2.40 -12.28
C VAL A 281 -11.88 3.45 -12.60
N ALA A 282 -12.03 4.48 -11.75
CA ALA A 282 -12.99 5.56 -12.00
C ALA A 282 -12.63 6.38 -13.26
N GLU A 283 -11.34 6.62 -13.53
CA GLU A 283 -10.86 7.25 -14.77
C GLU A 283 -11.15 6.40 -16.00
N GLU A 284 -10.90 5.09 -15.94
CA GLU A 284 -11.18 4.16 -17.04
C GLU A 284 -12.67 4.09 -17.36
N LEU A 285 -13.54 4.07 -16.35
CA LEU A 285 -14.99 4.06 -16.53
C LEU A 285 -15.52 5.36 -17.18
N LEU A 286 -14.79 6.46 -17.04
CA LEU A 286 -15.08 7.74 -17.70
C LEU A 286 -14.35 7.89 -19.05
N ASN A 287 -13.53 6.91 -19.44
CA ASN A 287 -12.83 6.95 -20.71
C ASN A 287 -13.80 6.83 -21.89
N THR A 288 -13.67 7.71 -22.88
CA THR A 288 -14.53 7.73 -24.08
C THR A 288 -14.61 6.39 -24.80
N ALA A 289 -13.50 5.64 -24.89
CA ALA A 289 -13.50 4.32 -25.54
C ALA A 289 -14.33 3.32 -24.73
N PHE A 290 -14.13 3.28 -23.41
CA PHE A 290 -14.88 2.42 -22.50
C PHE A 290 -16.39 2.70 -22.56
N LEU A 291 -16.76 3.99 -22.52
CA LEU A 291 -18.15 4.45 -22.56
C LEU A 291 -18.85 4.02 -23.86
N LYS A 292 -18.17 4.15 -25.01
CA LYS A 292 -18.70 3.76 -26.32
C LYS A 292 -18.85 2.25 -26.45
N GLU A 293 -17.84 1.49 -26.03
CA GLU A 293 -17.86 0.03 -26.04
C GLU A 293 -19.05 -0.52 -25.25
N ASN A 294 -19.31 0.07 -24.08
CA ASN A 294 -20.34 -0.39 -23.14
C ASN A 294 -21.70 0.31 -23.30
N LYS A 295 -21.86 1.19 -24.30
CA LYS A 295 -23.10 1.95 -24.56
C LYS A 295 -23.60 2.74 -23.33
N LEU A 296 -22.68 3.33 -22.57
CA LEU A 296 -22.99 4.10 -21.36
C LEU A 296 -23.35 5.55 -21.69
N GLN A 297 -24.46 5.74 -22.40
CA GLN A 297 -24.85 7.04 -22.97
C GLN A 297 -25.06 8.14 -21.91
N GLU A 298 -25.71 7.83 -20.78
CA GLU A 298 -25.97 8.81 -19.72
C GLU A 298 -24.66 9.30 -19.09
N LEU A 299 -23.73 8.38 -18.82
CA LEU A 299 -22.41 8.71 -18.29
C LEU A 299 -21.56 9.46 -19.32
N PHE A 300 -21.67 9.12 -20.61
CA PHE A 300 -21.03 9.86 -21.70
C PHE A 300 -21.53 11.30 -21.82
N ASN A 301 -22.85 11.51 -21.76
CA ASN A 301 -23.46 12.82 -21.95
C ASN A 301 -23.25 13.75 -20.74
N ASN A 302 -23.31 13.21 -19.52
CA ASN A 302 -23.34 14.00 -18.29
C ASN A 302 -22.03 13.94 -17.49
N GLY A 303 -21.10 13.06 -17.87
CA GLY A 303 -19.77 12.96 -17.30
C GLY A 303 -19.77 12.77 -15.78
N LYS A 304 -18.89 13.53 -15.11
CA LYS A 304 -18.60 13.40 -13.68
C LYS A 304 -19.81 13.69 -12.77
N GLU A 305 -20.71 14.58 -13.17
CA GLU A 305 -21.90 14.90 -12.36
C GLU A 305 -22.85 13.72 -12.27
N PHE A 306 -23.07 13.00 -13.38
CA PHE A 306 -23.83 11.76 -13.35
C PHE A 306 -23.05 10.64 -12.65
N ALA A 307 -21.73 10.57 -12.88
CA ALA A 307 -20.83 9.60 -12.25
C ALA A 307 -20.91 9.60 -10.71
N LYS A 308 -21.03 10.77 -10.08
CA LYS A 308 -21.13 10.92 -8.62
C LYS A 308 -22.56 11.02 -8.08
N SER A 309 -23.57 10.86 -8.93
CA SER A 309 -24.96 11.09 -8.54
C SER A 309 -25.50 10.04 -7.57
N LYS A 310 -26.32 10.50 -6.61
CA LYS A 310 -27.07 9.69 -5.64
C LYS A 310 -26.27 8.55 -4.97
N PRO A 311 -25.06 8.80 -4.43
CA PRO A 311 -24.25 7.75 -3.83
C PRO A 311 -24.98 7.17 -2.62
N PHE A 312 -25.10 5.84 -2.58
CA PHE A 312 -25.77 5.13 -1.49
C PHE A 312 -24.81 4.73 -0.36
N PHE A 313 -23.53 4.65 -0.69
CA PHE A 313 -22.41 4.46 0.24
C PHE A 313 -21.51 5.69 0.20
N PRO A 314 -20.67 5.94 1.22
CA PRO A 314 -19.66 7.00 1.17
C PRO A 314 -18.77 6.85 -0.06
N ILE A 315 -18.44 7.97 -0.73
CA ILE A 315 -17.59 7.97 -1.91
C ILE A 315 -16.17 7.52 -1.50
N HIS A 316 -15.59 6.59 -2.25
CA HIS A 316 -14.21 6.15 -2.06
C HIS A 316 -13.25 7.29 -2.39
N GLU A 317 -12.18 7.45 -1.60
CA GLU A 317 -11.23 8.55 -1.73
C GLU A 317 -10.61 8.65 -3.13
N GLY A 318 -10.15 7.52 -3.69
CA GLY A 318 -9.69 7.45 -5.09
C GLY A 318 -10.73 7.91 -6.13
N ALA A 319 -12.02 7.59 -5.96
CA ALA A 319 -13.07 8.06 -6.87
C ALA A 319 -13.35 9.56 -6.70
N ARG A 320 -13.33 10.04 -5.44
CA ARG A 320 -13.48 11.47 -5.10
C ARG A 320 -12.42 12.32 -5.78
N MET A 321 -11.17 11.84 -5.87
CA MET A 321 -10.08 12.53 -6.59
C MET A 321 -10.36 12.73 -8.09
N VAL A 322 -11.15 11.85 -8.72
CA VAL A 322 -11.55 11.97 -10.13
C VAL A 322 -12.67 13.01 -10.30
N TYR A 323 -13.64 13.01 -9.39
CA TYR A 323 -14.81 13.89 -9.48
C TYR A 323 -14.53 15.32 -9.01
N GLU A 324 -13.69 15.47 -8.00
CA GLU A 324 -13.41 16.73 -7.31
C GLU A 324 -11.90 17.01 -7.30
N PRO A 325 -11.26 17.27 -8.46
CA PRO A 325 -9.82 17.43 -8.55
C PRO A 325 -9.29 18.62 -7.73
N GLU A 326 -10.13 19.61 -7.44
CA GLU A 326 -9.78 20.77 -6.60
C GLU A 326 -9.58 20.40 -5.13
N THR A 327 -10.18 19.30 -4.67
CA THR A 327 -9.97 18.77 -3.33
C THR A 327 -8.68 17.94 -3.21
N ARG A 328 -7.89 17.84 -4.30
CA ARG A 328 -6.54 17.29 -4.26
C ARG A 328 -5.70 18.19 -3.37
N SER A 329 -5.58 17.82 -2.09
CA SER A 329 -4.61 18.43 -1.19
C SER A 329 -3.22 18.33 -1.84
N PHE A 330 -2.50 19.46 -1.92
CA PHE A 330 -1.13 19.52 -2.46
C PHE A 330 -0.21 18.47 -1.82
N PHE A 331 -0.51 18.11 -0.57
CA PHE A 331 0.09 16.98 0.11
C PHE A 331 -0.84 15.77 -0.01
N ARG A 332 -0.57 14.87 -0.97
CA ARG A 332 -1.28 13.58 -1.02
C ARG A 332 -1.14 12.91 0.37
N PRO A 333 -2.20 12.34 0.97
CA PRO A 333 -2.06 11.57 2.20
C PRO A 333 -0.96 10.52 2.09
N GLU A 334 -0.86 9.86 0.94
CA GLU A 334 0.21 8.92 0.60
C GLU A 334 1.60 9.56 0.54
N ILE A 335 1.71 10.82 0.11
CA ILE A 335 2.98 11.57 0.10
C ILE A 335 3.31 12.02 1.52
N VAL A 336 2.34 12.46 2.33
CA VAL A 336 2.55 12.77 3.75
C VAL A 336 2.99 11.52 4.50
N GLU A 337 2.34 10.39 4.25
CA GLU A 337 2.64 9.09 4.85
C GLU A 337 4.00 8.57 4.34
N MET A 338 4.33 8.78 3.06
CA MET A 338 5.65 8.52 2.50
C MET A 338 6.71 9.46 3.10
N TRP A 339 6.43 10.74 3.33
CA TRP A 339 7.35 11.70 3.95
C TRP A 339 7.54 11.42 5.44
N GLU A 340 6.52 10.98 6.16
CA GLU A 340 6.63 10.53 7.56
C GLU A 340 7.49 9.26 7.65
N ASN A 341 7.27 8.30 6.74
CA ASN A 341 8.09 7.10 6.64
C ASN A 341 9.54 7.43 6.21
N LEU A 342 9.72 8.34 5.25
CA LEU A 342 11.02 8.76 4.75
C LEU A 342 11.78 9.60 5.76
N ARG A 343 11.10 10.47 6.53
CA ARG A 343 11.69 11.24 7.63
C ARG A 343 12.28 10.30 8.67
N SER A 344 11.52 9.28 9.08
CA SER A 344 11.99 8.29 10.05
C SER A 344 13.19 7.50 9.52
N PHE A 345 13.18 7.14 8.23
CA PHE A 345 14.31 6.50 7.55
C PHE A 345 15.55 7.40 7.49
N ILE A 346 15.41 8.65 7.02
CA ILE A 346 16.52 9.61 6.88
C ILE A 346 17.12 9.93 8.25
N VAL A 347 16.30 10.23 9.26
CA VAL A 347 16.78 10.51 10.61
C VAL A 347 17.58 9.33 11.15
N SER A 348 17.17 8.11 10.86
CA SER A 348 17.82 6.90 11.36
C SER A 348 19.11 6.57 10.63
N VAL A 349 19.16 6.81 9.32
CA VAL A 349 20.39 6.75 8.54
C VAL A 349 21.38 7.80 9.06
N CYS A 350 20.94 9.04 9.30
CA CYS A 350 21.78 10.10 9.86
C CYS A 350 22.30 9.73 11.26
N VAL A 351 21.45 9.17 12.12
CA VAL A 351 21.84 8.70 13.46
C VAL A 351 22.84 7.53 13.37
N ALA A 352 22.61 6.57 12.47
CA ALA A 352 23.52 5.44 12.25
C ALA A 352 24.87 5.91 11.72
N LEU A 353 24.89 6.85 10.77
CA LEU A 353 26.12 7.47 10.25
C LEU A 353 26.84 8.26 11.35
N PHE A 354 26.13 9.00 12.19
CA PHE A 354 26.69 9.74 13.31
C PHE A 354 27.35 8.81 14.34
N PHE A 355 26.68 7.71 14.72
CA PHE A 355 27.25 6.72 15.64
C PHE A 355 28.39 5.93 14.99
N GLY A 356 28.29 5.59 13.71
CA GLY A 356 29.36 4.96 12.94
C GLY A 356 30.61 5.84 12.88
N TYR A 357 30.43 7.13 12.60
CA TYR A 357 31.50 8.13 12.63
C TYR A 357 32.14 8.22 14.03
N LYS A 358 31.32 8.33 15.08
CA LYS A 358 31.82 8.39 16.47
C LYS A 358 32.57 7.12 16.88
N TRP A 359 32.10 5.95 16.45
CA TRP A 359 32.78 4.67 16.69
C TRP A 359 34.10 4.59 15.93
N PHE A 360 34.13 5.04 14.67
CA PHE A 360 35.34 5.08 13.86
C PHE A 360 36.39 6.01 14.46
N ARG A 361 35.99 7.21 14.91
CA ARG A 361 36.86 8.14 15.64
C ARG A 361 37.45 7.49 16.90
N LYS A 362 36.59 6.93 17.77
CA LYS A 362 37.01 6.25 19.01
C LYS A 362 37.87 5.01 18.77
N ARG A 363 37.77 4.36 17.60
CA ARG A 363 38.66 3.25 17.22
C ARG A 363 40.03 3.76 16.78
N LYS A 364 40.07 4.89 16.08
CA LYS A 364 41.32 5.55 15.69
C LYS A 364 42.11 6.02 16.91
N ASP A 365 41.43 6.62 17.89
CA ASP A 365 42.06 7.11 19.14
C ASP A 365 42.70 5.95 19.93
N ARG A 366 41.99 4.82 20.10
CA ARG A 366 42.54 3.63 20.79
C ARG A 366 43.73 2.97 20.10
N LEU A 367 43.91 3.17 18.80
CA LEU A 367 45.09 2.67 18.09
C LEU A 367 46.32 3.55 18.35
N LYS A 368 46.13 4.85 18.63
CA LYS A 368 47.21 5.77 19.01
C LYS A 368 47.70 5.49 20.43
N ASP A 369 46.77 5.33 21.39
CA ASP A 369 47.08 4.97 22.78
C ASP A 369 48.03 3.74 22.85
N ASN A 370 47.70 2.67 22.11
CA ASN A 370 48.50 1.44 22.08
C ASN A 370 49.91 1.63 21.49
N LYS A 371 50.12 2.62 20.61
CA LYS A 371 51.44 2.90 20.02
C LYS A 371 52.35 3.61 21.02
N ILE A 372 51.83 4.57 21.80
CA ILE A 372 52.64 5.26 22.82
C ILE A 372 53.12 4.27 23.89
N ASP A 373 52.24 3.38 24.34
CA ASP A 373 52.59 2.33 25.29
C ASP A 373 53.75 1.43 24.79
N ASP A 374 53.79 1.15 23.48
CA ASP A 374 54.88 0.37 22.87
C ASP A 374 56.21 1.15 22.87
N TYR A 375 56.18 2.45 22.54
CA TYR A 375 57.36 3.31 22.60
C TYR A 375 57.93 3.44 24.02
N VAL A 376 57.07 3.65 25.03
CA VAL A 376 57.48 3.70 26.44
C VAL A 376 58.15 2.40 26.88
N ARG A 377 57.58 1.24 26.51
CA ARG A 377 58.19 -0.07 26.81
C ARG A 377 59.58 -0.23 26.21
N ARG A 378 59.78 0.18 24.96
CA ARG A 378 61.08 0.09 24.29
C ARG A 378 62.13 1.00 24.93
N VAL A 379 61.74 2.17 25.45
CA VAL A 379 62.65 3.04 26.22
C VAL A 379 63.06 2.39 27.54
N LEU A 380 62.11 1.78 28.26
CA LEU A 380 62.41 1.04 29.49
C LEU A 380 63.33 -0.18 29.24
N GLU A 381 63.25 -0.82 28.08
CA GLU A 381 64.20 -1.86 27.68
C GLU A 381 65.62 -1.33 27.49
N ILE A 382 65.78 -0.16 26.85
CA ILE A 382 67.09 0.50 26.74
C ILE A 382 67.60 0.93 28.12
N GLU A 383 66.72 1.44 28.99
CA GLU A 383 67.08 1.77 30.38
C GLU A 383 67.59 0.54 31.14
N ARG A 384 66.93 -0.61 30.98
CA ARG A 384 67.37 -1.86 31.57
C ARG A 384 68.72 -2.32 31.01
N GLN A 385 68.94 -2.17 29.71
CA GLN A 385 70.21 -2.52 29.07
C GLN A 385 71.36 -1.63 29.55
N GLN A 386 71.14 -0.33 29.71
CA GLN A 386 72.20 0.55 30.19
C GLN A 386 72.57 0.30 31.67
N MET A 387 71.63 -0.15 32.50
CA MET A 387 71.89 -0.47 33.91
C MET A 387 72.93 -1.59 34.09
N HIS A 388 73.09 -2.49 33.11
CA HIS A 388 74.13 -3.51 33.14
C HIS A 388 75.56 -2.94 33.15
N PHE A 389 75.73 -1.68 32.74
CA PHE A 389 77.01 -0.98 32.75
C PHE A 389 77.24 -0.14 34.02
N ASP A 390 76.33 -0.15 35.01
CA ASP A 390 76.56 0.52 36.31
C ASP A 390 77.58 -0.19 37.20
N ILE A 391 77.76 -1.50 37.03
CA ILE A 391 78.62 -2.33 37.87
C ILE A 391 79.83 -2.77 37.03
N GLY A 392 80.95 -2.06 37.15
CA GLY A 392 82.26 -2.52 36.64
C GLY A 392 82.52 -2.34 35.14
N GLY A 393 81.85 -1.40 34.46
CA GLY A 393 82.08 -1.16 33.03
C GLY A 393 83.49 -0.64 32.71
N SER A 394 84.02 -1.07 31.56
CA SER A 394 85.33 -0.71 31.02
C SER A 394 85.21 0.28 29.87
N ILE A 395 86.32 0.91 29.46
CA ILE A 395 86.39 1.70 28.22
C ILE A 395 85.99 0.87 26.98
N ASP A 396 86.13 -0.45 27.03
CA ASP A 396 85.73 -1.37 25.96
C ASP A 396 84.21 -1.48 25.74
N ASP A 397 83.41 -1.01 26.72
CA ASP A 397 81.94 -0.99 26.62
C ASP A 397 81.39 0.33 26.04
N LEU A 398 82.27 1.31 25.75
CA LEU A 398 81.90 2.60 25.17
C LEU A 398 81.12 2.46 23.84
N PRO A 399 81.50 1.55 22.89
CA PRO A 399 80.73 1.35 21.66
C PRO A 399 79.30 0.84 21.91
N LYS A 400 79.09 0.03 22.96
CA LYS A 400 77.77 -0.49 23.32
C LYS A 400 76.87 0.60 23.91
N LEU A 401 77.43 1.49 24.74
CA LEU A 401 76.69 2.65 25.24
C LEU A 401 76.30 3.61 24.10
N GLN A 402 77.17 3.78 23.11
CA GLN A 402 76.89 4.60 21.94
C GLN A 402 75.81 3.97 21.03
N ASP A 403 75.77 2.64 20.91
CA ASP A 403 74.66 1.94 20.25
C ASP A 403 73.32 2.16 20.97
N LEU A 404 73.30 2.12 22.31
CA LEU A 404 72.09 2.40 23.08
C LEU A 404 71.60 3.85 22.89
N GLU A 405 72.52 4.82 22.84
CA GLU A 405 72.17 6.21 22.54
C GLU A 405 71.58 6.38 21.12
N ASN A 406 72.19 5.72 20.13
CA ASN A 406 71.69 5.76 18.75
C ASN A 406 70.29 5.12 18.65
N ARG A 407 70.06 3.99 19.33
CA ARG A 407 68.75 3.33 19.38
C ARG A 407 67.69 4.20 20.06
N LEU A 408 68.05 4.90 21.13
CA LEU A 408 67.17 5.84 21.82
C LEU A 408 66.82 7.03 20.91
N THR A 409 67.81 7.57 20.20
CA THR A 409 67.61 8.67 19.24
C THR A 409 66.69 8.25 18.11
N LYS A 410 66.86 7.04 17.57
CA LYS A 410 66.00 6.49 16.53
C LYS A 410 64.56 6.27 17.01
N LEU A 411 64.36 5.76 18.22
CA LEU A 411 63.01 5.61 18.81
C LEU A 411 62.31 6.96 18.94
N ARG A 412 63.05 8.00 19.33
CA ARG A 412 62.52 9.36 19.42
C ARG A 412 62.09 9.90 18.04
N GLU A 413 62.89 9.65 17.00
CA GLU A 413 62.56 10.02 15.62
C GLU A 413 61.33 9.26 15.08
N GLU A 414 61.25 7.94 15.33
CA GLU A 414 60.10 7.11 14.95
C GLU A 414 58.80 7.61 15.62
N CYS A 415 58.87 7.95 16.92
CA CYS A 415 57.75 8.55 17.64
C CYS A 415 57.33 9.89 17.04
N PHE A 416 58.26 10.79 16.72
CA PHE A 416 57.93 12.06 16.07
C PHE A 416 57.37 11.91 14.65
N SER A 417 57.69 10.82 13.95
CA SER A 417 57.10 10.55 12.64
C SER A 417 55.70 9.95 12.73
N ASP A 418 55.41 9.17 13.77
CA ASP A 418 54.12 8.50 13.97
C ASP A 418 53.03 9.44 14.55
N PHE A 419 53.43 10.51 15.24
CA PHE A 419 52.53 11.48 15.85
C PHE A 419 52.72 12.87 15.22
N SER A 420 51.63 13.51 14.77
CA SER A 420 51.72 14.88 14.22
C SER A 420 52.03 15.90 15.33
N GLY A 421 52.59 17.06 14.98
CA GLY A 421 52.96 18.11 15.95
C GLY A 421 51.84 18.53 16.94
N TYR A 422 50.58 18.39 16.51
CA TYR A 422 49.39 18.66 17.33
C TYR A 422 49.00 17.47 18.22
N ASP A 423 49.20 16.24 17.75
CA ASP A 423 48.88 15.02 18.50
C ASP A 423 49.83 14.80 19.70
N LEU A 424 51.04 15.35 19.64
CA LEU A 424 52.05 15.23 20.70
C LEU A 424 51.70 16.03 21.97
N GLN A 425 50.97 17.14 21.85
CA GLN A 425 50.61 18.02 22.99
C GLN A 425 49.36 17.55 23.74
N ASP A 426 48.48 16.77 23.09
CA ASP A 426 47.18 16.39 23.65
C ASP A 426 47.15 14.98 24.26
N GLU A 427 48.18 14.16 24.05
CA GLU A 427 48.28 12.81 24.65
C GLU A 427 49.20 12.78 25.89
N PRO A 428 48.67 12.50 27.10
CA PRO A 428 49.45 12.50 28.35
C PRO A 428 50.65 11.54 28.38
N GLY A 429 50.68 10.52 27.52
CA GLY A 429 51.76 9.54 27.44
C GLY A 429 52.99 10.03 26.67
N THR A 430 52.83 11.01 25.78
CA THR A 430 53.92 11.55 24.96
C THR A 430 54.94 12.32 25.80
N ASP A 431 54.46 13.16 26.72
CA ASP A 431 55.33 13.93 27.62
C ASP A 431 56.18 13.01 28.50
N CYS A 432 55.55 11.97 29.07
CA CYS A 432 56.23 10.93 29.83
C CYS A 432 57.31 10.22 28.99
N PHE A 433 57.00 9.85 27.75
CA PHE A 433 57.98 9.24 26.84
C PHE A 433 59.18 10.17 26.56
N LEU A 434 58.92 11.45 26.28
CA LEU A 434 59.98 12.43 25.99
C LEU A 434 60.86 12.71 27.21
N GLU A 435 60.28 12.81 28.41
CA GLU A 435 61.02 12.93 29.67
C GLU A 435 61.88 11.71 29.95
N LEU A 436 61.34 10.50 29.75
CA LEU A 436 62.11 9.25 29.89
C LEU A 436 63.28 9.20 28.91
N CYS A 437 63.08 9.62 27.65
CA CYS A 437 64.15 9.68 26.66
C CYS A 437 65.23 10.69 27.03
N ALA A 438 64.85 11.89 27.50
CA ALA A 438 65.79 12.93 27.91
C ALA A 438 66.62 12.46 29.12
N SER A 439 65.97 11.92 30.16
CA SER A 439 66.62 11.39 31.35
C SER A 439 67.57 10.25 31.01
N LEU A 440 67.14 9.33 30.14
CA LEU A 440 67.95 8.18 29.75
C LEU A 440 69.16 8.60 28.90
N SER A 441 68.99 9.55 27.98
CA SER A 441 70.09 10.11 27.19
C SER A 441 71.14 10.77 28.09
N GLU A 442 70.71 11.53 29.10
CA GLU A 442 71.61 12.17 30.07
C GLU A 442 72.38 11.12 30.89
N LYS A 443 71.71 10.05 31.37
CA LYS A 443 72.36 8.94 32.08
C LYS A 443 73.41 8.24 31.21
N ILE A 444 73.10 7.94 29.95
CA ILE A 444 74.03 7.28 29.02
C ILE A 444 75.23 8.20 28.73
N ASN A 445 74.99 9.49 28.46
CA ASN A 445 76.04 10.47 28.21
C ASN A 445 76.97 10.66 29.42
N ALA A 446 76.41 10.73 30.63
CA ALA A 446 77.20 10.79 31.87
C ALA A 446 78.06 9.53 32.08
N LYS A 447 77.58 8.34 31.69
CA LYS A 447 78.36 7.10 31.72
C LYS A 447 79.48 7.09 30.69
N MET A 448 79.20 7.48 29.45
CA MET A 448 80.21 7.56 28.40
C MET A 448 81.35 8.52 28.78
N SER A 449 81.03 9.69 29.35
CA SER A 449 82.02 10.63 29.86
C SER A 449 82.86 10.04 30.99
N ARG A 450 82.24 9.32 31.93
CA ARG A 450 82.97 8.61 33.01
C ARG A 450 83.90 7.54 32.48
N PHE A 451 83.49 6.76 31.48
CA PHE A 451 84.32 5.70 30.88
C PHE A 451 85.49 6.28 30.08
N LYS A 452 85.28 7.39 29.37
CA LYS A 452 86.36 8.12 28.68
C LYS A 452 87.40 8.65 29.68
N LEU A 453 86.96 9.34 30.74
CA LEU A 453 87.86 9.84 31.78
C LEU A 453 88.60 8.70 32.49
N GLY A 454 87.89 7.63 32.86
CA GLY A 454 88.47 6.46 33.52
C GLY A 454 89.53 5.76 32.67
N GLY A 455 89.31 5.63 31.36
CA GLY A 455 90.29 5.07 30.44
C GLY A 455 91.50 5.99 30.19
N GLU A 456 91.31 7.31 30.15
CA GLU A 456 92.43 8.27 30.10
C GLU A 456 93.28 8.22 31.37
N ILE A 457 92.66 8.12 32.55
CA ILE A 457 93.35 7.95 33.82
C ILE A 457 94.12 6.62 33.83
N GLN A 458 93.53 5.50 33.38
CA GLN A 458 94.25 4.22 33.27
C GLN A 458 95.41 4.26 32.27
N ARG A 459 95.28 5.02 31.16
CA ARG A 459 96.40 5.24 30.23
C ARG A 459 97.51 6.05 30.89
N LEU A 460 97.18 7.12 31.61
CA LEU A 460 98.16 7.94 32.33
C LEU A 460 98.87 7.13 33.43
N VAL A 461 98.15 6.31 34.18
CA VAL A 461 98.73 5.40 35.17
C VAL A 461 99.68 4.38 34.51
N LYS A 462 99.30 3.78 33.38
CA LYS A 462 100.20 2.88 32.62
C LYS A 462 101.45 3.58 32.09
N VAL A 463 101.34 4.84 31.66
CA VAL A 463 102.49 5.64 31.21
C VAL A 463 103.43 5.94 32.38
N ILE A 464 102.89 6.36 33.52
CA ILE A 464 103.68 6.63 34.74
C ILE A 464 104.34 5.35 35.28
N GLU A 465 103.65 4.20 35.24
CA GLU A 465 104.23 2.90 35.60
C GLU A 465 105.32 2.43 34.62
N SER A 466 105.21 2.81 33.34
CA SER A 466 106.23 2.52 32.33
C SER A 466 107.48 3.41 32.49
N GLU A 467 107.31 4.67 32.88
CA GLU A 467 108.43 5.58 33.21
C GLU A 467 109.14 5.17 34.51
N LYS A 468 108.40 4.72 35.54
CA LYS A 468 109.01 4.15 36.76
C LYS A 468 109.84 2.89 36.50
N LYS A 469 109.52 2.12 35.45
CA LYS A 469 110.30 0.95 35.02
C LYS A 469 111.52 1.32 34.18
N SER A 470 111.58 2.52 33.56
CA SER A 470 112.79 2.97 32.85
C SER A 470 113.80 3.67 33.77
N ASP A 471 113.37 4.22 34.90
CA ASP A 471 114.28 4.83 35.90
C ASP A 471 114.90 3.80 36.89
N SER A 472 114.60 2.51 36.72
CA SER A 472 115.12 1.40 37.56
C SER A 472 115.91 0.33 36.79
N ALA A 473 116.33 0.65 35.56
CA ALA A 473 117.27 -0.14 34.74
C ALA A 473 118.35 0.80 34.19
#